data_AF-A0A101WCV7-F1
#
_entry.id   AF-A0A101WCV7-F1
#
_cell.length_a   1.000
_cell.length_b   1.000
_cell.length_c   1.000
_cell.angle_alpha   90.00
_cell.angle_beta   90.00
_cell.angle_gamma   90.00
#
_symmetry.space_group_name_H-M   'P 1'
#
loop_
_entity.id
_entity.type
_entity.pdbx_description
1 polymer ?
#
loop_
_entity_poly.entity_id
_entity_poly.type
_entity_poly.pdbx_seq_one_letter_code
_entity_poly.pdbx_strand_id
1 'polypeptide(L)'
;MNNRADHKKQQSEKFRNKLKKALAIFFCIALLVFSINVTDMSTRKMIMCNDDKYAMAVALQEDSMLRLDIAGEKLMLNVEPLVKAVDHVVSSSKRYYESFVKTIRTKLGK
;
A
#
# COMPACT_ATOMS: atom_id res chain seq x y z
N MET A 1 65.39 -1.84 -10.56
CA MET A 1 64.59 -0.79 -9.88
C MET A 1 63.12 -1.21 -9.63
N ASN A 2 62.80 -2.52 -9.58
CA ASN A 2 61.41 -3.02 -9.51
C ASN A 2 60.84 -3.22 -8.09
N ASN A 3 61.67 -3.42 -7.06
CA ASN A 3 61.18 -3.85 -5.73
C ASN A 3 60.42 -2.77 -4.93
N ARG A 4 60.47 -1.49 -5.34
CA ARG A 4 59.75 -0.39 -4.68
C ARG A 4 58.30 -0.24 -5.16
N ALA A 5 57.97 -0.70 -6.37
CA ALA A 5 56.63 -0.57 -6.93
C ALA A 5 55.65 -1.60 -6.33
N ASP A 6 56.12 -2.83 -6.09
CA ASP A 6 55.30 -3.91 -5.52
C ASP A 6 54.90 -3.64 -4.07
N HIS A 7 55.79 -3.03 -3.28
CA HIS A 7 55.51 -2.71 -1.87
C HIS A 7 54.39 -1.66 -1.71
N LYS A 8 54.28 -0.70 -2.63
CA LYS A 8 53.19 0.30 -2.66
C LYS A 8 51.85 -0.32 -3.09
N LYS A 9 51.86 -1.25 -4.06
CA LYS A 9 50.66 -2.00 -4.47
C LYS A 9 50.11 -2.87 -3.34
N GLN A 10 50.98 -3.59 -2.65
CA GLN A 10 50.59 -4.47 -1.55
C GLN A 10 50.03 -3.71 -0.34
N GLN A 11 50.52 -2.50 -0.09
CA GLN A 11 50.01 -1.63 0.97
C GLN A 11 48.62 -1.08 0.64
N SER A 12 48.38 -0.69 -0.62
CA SER A 12 47.07 -0.26 -1.12
C SER A 12 46.00 -1.34 -0.98
N GLU A 13 46.32 -2.60 -1.31
CA GLU A 13 45.38 -3.71 -1.19
C GLU A 13 45.02 -4.03 0.26
N LYS A 14 45.99 -3.96 1.20
CA LYS A 14 45.73 -4.11 2.63
C LYS A 14 44.82 -3.00 3.16
N PHE A 15 45.00 -1.76 2.71
CA PHE A 15 44.11 -0.65 3.06
C PHE A 15 42.71 -0.84 2.49
N ARG A 16 42.56 -1.28 1.24
CA ARG A 16 41.24 -1.58 0.64
C ARG A 16 40.49 -2.68 1.38
N ASN A 17 41.17 -3.74 1.81
CA ASN A 17 40.54 -4.80 2.60
C ASN A 17 40.12 -4.35 4.00
N LYS A 18 40.90 -3.48 4.66
CA LYS A 18 40.48 -2.85 5.92
C LYS A 18 39.27 -1.93 5.72
N LEU A 19 39.26 -1.16 4.64
CA LEU A 19 38.15 -0.28 4.27
C LEU A 19 36.87 -1.07 4.01
N LYS A 20 36.93 -2.18 3.26
CA LYS A 20 35.78 -3.07 3.05
C LYS A 20 35.19 -3.62 4.36
N LYS A 21 36.05 -4.04 5.30
CA LYS A 21 35.60 -4.51 6.62
C LYS A 21 34.93 -3.40 7.43
N ALA A 22 35.51 -2.21 7.45
CA ALA A 22 34.92 -1.05 8.12
C ALA A 22 33.57 -0.65 7.49
N LEU A 23 33.48 -0.70 6.15
CA LEU A 23 32.26 -0.38 5.41
C LEU A 23 31.14 -1.39 5.70
N ALA A 24 31.47 -2.68 5.83
CA ALA A 24 30.51 -3.72 6.20
C ALA A 24 29.96 -3.50 7.62
N ILE A 25 30.83 -3.14 8.58
CA ILE A 25 30.41 -2.82 9.96
C ILE A 25 29.51 -1.59 9.97
N PHE A 26 29.89 -0.54 9.25
CA PHE A 26 29.09 0.67 9.12
C PHE A 26 27.71 0.38 8.50
N PHE A 27 27.66 -0.46 7.46
CA PHE A 27 26.42 -0.87 6.83
C PHE A 27 25.52 -1.64 7.81
N CYS A 28 26.06 -2.56 8.61
CA CYS A 28 25.31 -3.24 9.66
C CYS A 28 24.73 -2.26 10.70
N ILE A 29 25.51 -1.26 11.13
CA ILE A 29 25.04 -0.23 12.07
C ILE A 29 23.92 0.60 11.44
N ALA A 30 24.07 1.01 10.18
CA ALA A 30 23.05 1.77 9.46
C ALA A 30 21.75 0.96 9.30
N LEU A 31 21.83 -0.33 8.99
CA LEU A 31 20.66 -1.22 8.92
C LEU A 31 19.97 -1.38 10.27
N LEU A 32 20.72 -1.47 11.37
CA LEU A 32 20.16 -1.53 12.71
C LEU A 32 19.39 -0.25 13.05
N VAL A 33 19.99 0.92 12.80
CA VAL A 33 19.34 2.22 13.01
C VAL A 33 18.08 2.35 12.14
N PHE A 34 18.15 1.92 10.88
CA PHE A 34 17.00 1.92 9.97
C PHE A 34 15.88 0.99 10.48
N SER A 35 16.23 -0.21 10.94
CA SER A 35 15.26 -1.18 11.48
C SER A 35 14.57 -0.66 12.73
N ILE A 36 15.32 -0.02 13.64
CA ILE A 36 14.77 0.63 14.84
C ILE A 36 13.83 1.77 14.42
N ASN A 37 14.23 2.64 13.50
CA ASN A 37 13.39 3.75 13.04
C ASN A 37 12.11 3.26 12.33
N VAL A 38 12.19 2.22 11.50
CA VAL A 38 11.01 1.63 10.86
C VAL A 38 10.09 0.99 11.89
N THR A 39 10.65 0.27 12.87
CA THR A 39 9.90 -0.34 13.95
C THR A 39 9.23 0.72 14.83
N ASP A 40 9.94 1.80 15.17
CA ASP A 40 9.39 2.92 15.94
C ASP A 40 8.30 3.66 15.16
N MET A 41 8.48 3.88 13.86
CA MET A 41 7.47 4.49 13.01
C MET A 41 6.22 3.59 12.87
N SER A 42 6.41 2.26 12.78
CA SER A 42 5.32 1.28 12.77
C SER A 42 4.60 1.23 14.12
N THR A 43 5.34 1.27 15.21
CA THR A 43 4.82 1.24 16.58
C THR A 43 4.07 2.53 16.88
N ARG A 44 4.60 3.69 16.47
CA ARG A 44 3.95 5.00 16.60
C ARG A 44 2.66 5.07 15.77
N LYS A 45 2.64 4.50 14.57
CA LYS A 45 1.40 4.37 13.76
C LYS A 45 0.38 3.44 14.41
N MET A 46 0.81 2.32 15.00
CA MET A 46 -0.07 1.44 15.77
C MET A 46 -0.63 2.10 17.05
N ILE A 47 0.21 2.82 17.80
CA ILE A 47 -0.20 3.54 19.02
C ILE A 47 -1.15 4.70 18.69
N MET A 48 -1.00 5.38 17.56
CA MET A 48 -1.98 6.38 17.11
C MET A 48 -3.31 5.76 16.63
N CYS A 49 -3.33 4.46 16.31
CA CYS A 49 -4.54 3.73 15.89
C CYS A 49 -5.18 2.93 17.03
N ASN A 50 -4.91 3.25 18.30
CA ASN A 50 -5.25 2.41 19.46
C ASN A 50 -6.76 2.13 19.65
N ASP A 51 -7.65 2.78 18.90
CA ASP A 51 -9.09 2.48 18.95
C ASP A 51 -9.55 1.47 17.88
N ASP A 52 -8.81 1.27 16.79
CA ASP A 52 -9.25 0.41 15.68
C ASP A 52 -8.17 -0.63 15.30
N LYS A 53 -8.46 -1.90 15.63
CA LYS A 53 -7.63 -3.10 15.40
C LYS A 53 -7.35 -3.43 13.93
N TYR A 54 -7.61 -2.51 13.00
CA TYR A 54 -7.64 -2.77 11.57
C TYR A 54 -6.82 -1.71 10.82
N ALA A 55 -5.98 -2.16 9.88
CA ALA A 55 -5.20 -1.26 9.00
C ALA A 55 -6.11 -0.41 8.09
N MET A 56 -7.33 -0.90 7.86
CA MET A 56 -8.40 -0.23 7.13
C MET A 56 -9.71 -0.54 7.84
N ALA A 57 -10.44 0.49 8.27
CA ALA A 57 -11.79 0.35 8.80
C ALA A 57 -12.77 1.11 7.92
N VAL A 58 -13.87 0.45 7.55
CA VAL A 58 -14.96 1.06 6.79
C VAL A 58 -16.21 1.04 7.66
N ALA A 59 -16.75 2.22 7.96
CA ALA A 59 -17.98 2.36 8.72
C ALA A 59 -18.96 3.23 7.96
N LEU A 60 -20.21 2.78 7.88
CA LEU A 60 -21.30 3.59 7.34
C LEU A 60 -21.83 4.47 8.48
N GLN A 61 -21.75 5.78 8.31
CA GLN A 61 -22.26 6.76 9.26
C GLN A 61 -23.66 7.23 8.81
N GLU A 62 -24.46 7.74 9.74
CA GLU A 62 -25.76 8.36 9.40
C GLU A 62 -25.57 9.45 8.33
N ASP A 63 -26.57 9.65 7.47
CA ASP A 63 -26.58 10.56 6.31
C ASP A 63 -25.74 10.14 5.08
N SER A 64 -25.63 8.84 4.78
CA SER A 64 -24.96 8.34 3.54
C SER A 64 -23.46 8.70 3.45
N MET A 65 -22.83 8.93 4.60
CA MET A 65 -21.41 9.21 4.71
C MET A 65 -20.65 7.91 5.01
N LEU A 66 -19.73 7.54 4.12
CA LEU A 66 -18.83 6.42 4.32
C LEU A 66 -17.54 6.93 4.98
N ARG A 67 -17.26 6.45 6.18
CA ARG A 67 -15.99 6.69 6.86
C ARG A 67 -15.02 5.59 6.49
N LEU A 68 -13.90 5.97 5.89
CA LEU A 68 -12.73 5.12 5.66
C LEU A 68 -11.61 5.59 6.58
N ASP A 69 -11.18 4.74 7.50
CA ASP A 69 -9.97 4.99 8.29
C ASP A 69 -8.84 4.14 7.70
N ILE A 70 -7.80 4.77 7.15
CA ILE A 70 -6.62 4.10 6.60
C ILE A 70 -5.40 4.51 7.42
N ALA A 71 -4.78 3.57 8.11
CA ALA A 71 -3.55 3.82 8.89
C ALA A 71 -3.62 5.07 9.81
N GLY A 72 -4.79 5.34 10.39
CA GLY A 72 -5.05 6.47 11.29
C GLY A 72 -5.53 7.75 10.61
N GLU A 73 -5.55 7.81 9.28
CA GLU A 73 -6.11 8.93 8.53
C GLU A 73 -7.60 8.68 8.25
N LYS A 74 -8.45 9.61 8.68
CA LYS A 74 -9.91 9.52 8.56
C LYS A 74 -10.36 10.22 7.29
N LEU A 75 -10.91 9.47 6.35
CA LEU A 75 -11.46 9.98 5.11
C LEU A 75 -12.99 9.83 5.14
N MET A 76 -13.71 10.93 4.89
CA MET A 76 -15.17 10.92 4.83
C MET A 76 -15.61 11.10 3.37
N LEU A 77 -16.32 10.12 2.83
CA LEU A 77 -16.82 10.13 1.46
C LEU A 77 -18.35 10.13 1.47
N ASN A 78 -18.96 11.07 0.76
CA ASN A 78 -20.39 10.98 0.47
C ASN A 78 -20.63 9.94 -0.62
N VAL A 79 -21.28 8.83 -0.28
CA VAL A 79 -21.58 7.73 -1.21
C VAL A 79 -22.95 7.84 -1.86
N GLU A 80 -23.78 8.80 -1.47
CA GLU A 80 -25.10 9.04 -2.05
C GLU A 80 -25.09 9.18 -3.59
N PRO A 81 -24.19 9.97 -4.23
CA PRO A 81 -24.16 10.06 -5.68
C PRO A 81 -23.75 8.72 -6.35
N LEU A 82 -22.89 7.94 -5.70
CA LEU A 82 -22.44 6.65 -6.21
C LEU A 82 -23.58 5.63 -6.16
N VAL A 83 -24.32 5.59 -5.06
CA VAL A 83 -25.50 4.72 -4.89
C VAL A 83 -26.57 5.06 -5.94
N LYS A 84 -26.84 6.36 -6.16
CA LYS A 84 -27.79 6.80 -7.22
C LYS A 84 -27.34 6.40 -8.62
N ALA A 85 -26.04 6.49 -8.92
CA ALA A 85 -25.51 6.05 -10.20
C ALA A 85 -25.67 4.53 -10.41
N VAL A 86 -25.37 3.73 -9.39
CA VAL A 86 -25.56 2.27 -9.43
C VAL A 86 -27.03 1.91 -9.62
N ASP A 87 -27.94 2.57 -8.90
CA ASP A 87 -29.37 2.29 -9.00
C ASP A 87 -29.94 2.66 -10.38
N HIS A 88 -29.44 3.75 -10.98
CA HIS A 88 -29.78 4.10 -12.36
C HIS A 88 -29.29 3.04 -13.38
N VAL A 89 -28.10 2.49 -13.19
CA VAL A 89 -27.55 1.44 -14.06
C VAL A 89 -28.33 0.13 -13.91
N VAL A 90 -28.63 -0.27 -12.67
CA VAL A 90 -29.38 -1.50 -12.37
C VAL A 90 -30.82 -1.43 -12.87
N SER A 91 -31.51 -0.31 -12.66
CA SER A 91 -32.88 -0.11 -13.18
C SER A 91 -32.92 -0.07 -14.71
N SER A 92 -31.87 0.47 -15.34
CA SER A 92 -31.75 0.46 -16.80
C SER A 92 -31.48 -0.94 -17.34
N SER A 93 -30.56 -1.70 -16.73
CA SER A 93 -30.26 -3.07 -17.15
C SER A 93 -31.45 -4.00 -16.97
N LYS A 94 -32.21 -3.85 -15.89
CA LYS A 94 -33.46 -4.60 -15.66
C LYS A 94 -34.49 -4.34 -16.76
N ARG A 95 -34.68 -3.08 -17.17
CA ARG A 95 -35.59 -2.72 -18.27
C ARG A 95 -35.16 -3.34 -19.61
N TYR A 96 -33.86 -3.35 -19.91
CA TYR A 96 -33.34 -4.01 -21.10
C TYR A 96 -33.57 -5.52 -21.06
N TYR A 97 -33.33 -6.15 -19.92
CA TYR A 97 -33.56 -7.58 -19.74
C TYR A 97 -35.04 -7.94 -19.91
N GLU A 98 -35.96 -7.20 -19.29
CA GLU A 98 -37.40 -7.42 -19.45
C GLU A 98 -37.85 -7.24 -20.90
N SER A 99 -37.35 -6.22 -21.60
CA SER A 99 -37.62 -6.00 -23.03
C SER A 99 -37.10 -7.13 -23.91
N PHE A 100 -35.89 -7.63 -23.61
CA PHE A 100 -35.27 -8.74 -24.32
C PHE A 100 -36.04 -10.05 -24.10
N VAL A 101 -36.39 -10.37 -22.84
CA VAL A 101 -37.20 -11.53 -22.48
C VAL A 101 -38.58 -11.45 -23.14
N LYS A 102 -39.21 -10.28 -23.15
CA LYS A 102 -40.49 -10.07 -23.85
C LYS A 102 -40.35 -10.34 -25.34
N THR A 103 -39.31 -9.81 -25.98
CA THR A 103 -39.04 -10.04 -27.42
C THR A 103 -38.80 -11.51 -27.73
N ILE A 104 -38.04 -12.22 -26.90
CA ILE A 104 -37.81 -13.67 -27.04
C ILE A 104 -39.12 -14.44 -26.86
N ARG A 105 -39.93 -14.12 -25.84
CA ARG A 105 -41.21 -14.78 -25.60
C ARG A 105 -42.17 -14.59 -26.79
N THR A 106 -42.20 -13.40 -27.40
CA THR A 106 -43.01 -13.15 -28.60
C THR A 106 -42.48 -13.89 -29.83
N LYS A 107 -41.17 -14.11 -29.94
CA LYS A 107 -40.56 -14.87 -31.05
C LYS A 107 -40.67 -16.40 -30.88
N LEU A 108 -40.64 -16.91 -29.65
CA LEU A 108 -40.76 -18.33 -29.32
C LEU A 108 -42.20 -18.79 -29.06
N GLY A 109 -43.14 -17.85 -28.88
CA GLY A 109 -44.58 -18.10 -28.71
C GLY A 109 -45.35 -18.25 -30.03
N LYS A 110 -44.71 -18.81 -31.06
CA LYS A 110 -45.38 -19.40 -32.22
C LYS A 110 -45.26 -20.91 -32.13
#